data_AF-A0A497KCB2-F1
#
_entry.id   AF-A0A497KCB2-F1
#
_cell.length_a   1.000
_cell.length_b   1.000
_cell.length_c   1.000
_cell.angle_alpha   90.00
_cell.angle_beta   90.00
_cell.angle_gamma   90.00
#
_symmetry.space_group_name_H-M   'P 1'
#
loop_
_entity.id
_entity.type
_entity.pdbx_description
1 polymer ?
#
loop_
_entity_poly.entity_id
_entity_poly.type
_entity_poly.pdbx_seq_one_letter_code
_entity_poly.pdbx_strand_id
1 'polypeptide(L)'
;MLVRIVRELTPEEVLRRIKRYEKEFGMSFDEFEELFLKRRIDRSKIGAYFDWAGLVHAYRGYVEGGELDYMIEELREFSPQQMRLLTPKRIELLYSLVSLRVESISDLARKLKRNVKNVYQDLKILKKLGFVEFRKRGKRNIVPETLVEEITFLIR
;
A
#
# COMPACT_ATOMS: atom_id res chain seq x y z
N MET A 1 18.58 6.15 -7.24
CA MET A 1 18.28 7.18 -6.21
C MET A 1 17.45 6.53 -5.13
N LEU A 2 17.75 6.83 -3.87
CA LEU A 2 17.05 6.23 -2.74
C LEU A 2 15.79 7.03 -2.42
N VAL A 3 14.66 6.34 -2.25
CA VAL A 3 13.37 6.95 -1.99
C VAL A 3 12.75 6.27 -0.77
N ARG A 4 12.40 7.06 0.25
CA ARG A 4 11.61 6.60 1.40
C ARG A 4 10.14 6.83 1.08
N ILE A 5 9.31 5.81 1.29
CA ILE A 5 7.88 5.86 0.99
C ILE A 5 7.13 5.40 2.23
N VAL A 6 6.19 6.24 2.69
CA VAL A 6 5.20 5.87 3.71
C VAL A 6 3.89 5.64 2.99
N ARG A 7 3.33 4.43 3.11
CA ARG A 7 2.10 4.06 2.40
C ARG A 7 1.32 2.95 3.10
N GLU A 8 0.03 2.90 2.81
CA GLU A 8 -0.83 1.78 3.12
C GLU A 8 -0.49 0.57 2.22
N LEU A 9 -0.57 -0.63 2.79
CA LEU A 9 -0.54 -1.88 2.04
C LEU A 9 -1.92 -2.22 1.49
N THR A 10 -1.97 -2.88 0.33
CA THR A 10 -3.25 -3.47 -0.10
C THR A 10 -3.56 -4.76 0.69
N PRO A 11 -4.84 -5.19 0.77
CA PRO A 11 -5.19 -6.46 1.40
C PRO A 11 -4.43 -7.66 0.82
N GLU A 12 -4.18 -7.66 -0.50
CA GLU A 12 -3.40 -8.69 -1.16
C GLU A 12 -1.91 -8.65 -0.77
N GLU A 13 -1.35 -7.46 -0.54
CA GLU A 13 0.02 -7.31 -0.02
C GLU A 13 0.14 -7.82 1.41
N VAL A 14 -0.80 -7.44 2.28
CA VAL A 14 -0.85 -7.92 3.67
C VAL A 14 -0.94 -9.44 3.70
N LEU A 15 -1.88 -10.03 2.96
CA LEU A 15 -2.05 -11.48 2.90
C LEU A 15 -0.79 -12.19 2.36
N ARG A 16 -0.12 -11.62 1.36
CA ARG A 16 1.16 -12.18 0.85
C ARG A 16 2.27 -12.13 1.89
N ARG A 17 2.30 -11.12 2.76
CA ARG A 17 3.29 -11.02 3.85
C ARG A 17 2.99 -12.01 4.97
N ILE A 18 1.72 -12.14 5.37
CA ILE A 18 1.27 -13.17 6.33
C ILE A 18 1.72 -14.56 5.86
N LYS A 19 1.40 -14.94 4.61
CA LYS A 19 1.79 -16.23 4.03
C LYS A 19 3.31 -16.45 3.97
N ARG A 20 4.09 -15.38 3.90
CA ARG A 20 5.55 -15.46 3.92
C ARG A 20 6.06 -15.83 5.30
N TYR A 21 5.52 -15.23 6.35
CA TYR A 21 5.84 -15.60 7.72
C TYR A 21 5.38 -17.02 8.05
N GLU A 22 4.18 -17.43 7.60
CA GLU A 22 3.71 -18.81 7.75
C GLU A 22 4.70 -19.81 7.14
N LYS A 23 5.22 -19.49 5.94
CA LYS A 23 6.23 -20.32 5.28
C LYS A 23 7.59 -20.28 5.98
N GLU A 24 8.00 -19.12 6.49
CA GLU A 24 9.28 -18.93 7.18
C GLU A 24 9.34 -19.71 8.50
N PHE A 25 8.26 -19.64 9.29
CA PHE A 25 8.17 -20.30 10.58
C PHE A 25 7.57 -21.71 10.52
N GLY A 26 6.97 -22.09 9.39
CA GLY A 26 6.40 -23.42 9.17
C GLY A 26 5.14 -23.69 10.00
N MET A 27 4.43 -22.64 10.42
CA MET A 27 3.25 -22.70 11.29
C MET A 27 2.34 -21.49 11.05
N SER A 28 1.12 -21.52 11.59
CA SER A 28 0.21 -20.37 11.60
C SER A 28 0.64 -19.31 12.61
N PHE A 29 0.07 -18.10 12.49
CA PHE A 29 0.32 -17.04 13.48
C PHE A 29 -0.15 -17.44 14.88
N ASP A 30 -1.32 -18.07 14.98
CA ASP A 30 -1.90 -18.44 16.28
C ASP A 30 -1.01 -19.46 17.01
N GLU A 31 -0.44 -20.44 16.29
CA GLU A 31 0.54 -21.39 16.83
C GLU A 31 1.86 -20.69 17.23
N PHE A 32 2.35 -19.79 16.39
CA PHE A 32 3.57 -19.02 16.65
C PHE A 32 3.41 -18.15 17.90
N GLU A 33 2.28 -17.45 18.03
CA GLU A 33 1.97 -16.60 19.18
C GLU A 33 1.90 -17.40 20.48
N GLU A 34 1.26 -18.57 20.48
CA GLU A 34 1.20 -19.44 21.65
C GLU A 34 2.61 -19.87 22.11
N LEU A 35 3.47 -20.27 21.18
CA LEU A 35 4.85 -20.66 21.49
C LEU A 35 5.70 -19.47 21.96
N PHE A 36 5.50 -18.29 21.38
CA PHE A 36 6.19 -17.06 21.78
C PHE A 36 5.81 -16.66 23.22
N LEU A 37 4.52 -16.66 23.56
CA LEU A 37 4.03 -16.33 24.91
C LEU A 37 4.51 -17.34 25.96
N LYS A 38 4.60 -18.63 25.59
CA LYS A 38 5.20 -19.68 26.43
C LYS A 38 6.73 -19.60 26.54
N ARG A 39 7.36 -18.57 25.98
CA ARG A 39 8.82 -18.35 25.91
C ARG A 39 9.57 -19.53 25.29
N ARG A 40 8.90 -20.26 24.39
CA ARG A 40 9.48 -21.38 23.62
C ARG A 40 10.10 -20.91 22.31
N ILE A 41 9.94 -19.64 21.96
CA ILE A 41 10.62 -18.96 20.86
C ILE A 41 11.62 -17.95 21.44
N ASP A 42 12.77 -17.83 20.79
CA ASP A 42 13.82 -16.88 21.16
C ASP A 42 13.30 -15.43 21.08
N ARG A 43 13.71 -14.60 22.06
CA ARG A 43 13.45 -13.16 22.09
C ARG A 43 14.00 -12.43 20.86
N SER A 44 15.00 -12.98 20.17
CA SER A 44 15.47 -12.46 18.88
C SER A 44 14.36 -12.38 17.82
N LYS A 45 13.25 -13.12 18.00
CA LYS A 45 12.09 -13.12 17.10
C LYS A 45 11.00 -12.11 17.47
N ILE A 46 11.23 -11.25 18.46
CA ILE A 46 10.23 -10.27 18.91
C ILE A 46 9.80 -9.30 17.80
N GLY A 47 10.73 -8.89 16.92
CA GLY A 47 10.40 -8.06 15.76
C GLY A 47 9.44 -8.77 14.80
N ALA A 48 9.74 -10.03 14.47
CA ALA A 48 8.87 -10.84 13.61
C ALA A 48 7.49 -11.07 14.23
N TYR A 49 7.40 -11.23 15.55
CA TYR A 49 6.12 -11.30 16.26
C TYR A 49 5.31 -10.02 16.03
N PHE A 50 5.87 -8.85 16.33
CA PHE A 50 5.15 -7.58 16.18
C PHE A 50 4.73 -7.30 14.74
N ASP A 51 5.64 -7.53 13.78
CA ASP A 51 5.34 -7.35 12.35
C ASP A 51 4.20 -8.28 11.90
N TRP A 52 4.27 -9.56 12.27
CA TRP A 52 3.28 -10.54 11.84
C TRP A 52 1.93 -10.33 12.54
N ALA A 53 1.93 -10.03 13.84
CA ALA A 53 0.74 -9.69 14.61
C ALA A 53 0.03 -8.47 13.98
N GLY A 54 0.77 -7.40 13.70
CA GLY A 54 0.24 -6.20 13.05
C GLY A 54 -0.46 -6.52 11.73
N LEU A 55 0.17 -7.33 10.87
CA LEU A 55 -0.42 -7.75 9.59
C LEU A 55 -1.70 -8.58 9.80
N VAL A 56 -1.70 -9.54 10.72
CA VAL A 56 -2.86 -10.41 10.99
C VAL A 56 -4.02 -9.61 11.56
N HIS A 57 -3.77 -8.72 12.52
CA HIS A 57 -4.79 -7.86 13.10
C HIS A 57 -5.39 -6.91 12.06
N ALA A 58 -4.56 -6.26 11.24
CA ALA A 58 -5.06 -5.40 10.17
C ALA A 58 -5.91 -6.18 9.15
N TYR A 59 -5.48 -7.39 8.77
CA TYR A 59 -6.25 -8.21 7.84
C TYR A 59 -7.58 -8.71 8.44
N ARG A 60 -7.60 -9.07 9.73
CA ARG A 60 -8.85 -9.42 10.45
C ARG A 60 -9.81 -8.23 10.47
N GLY A 61 -9.31 -7.04 10.81
CA GLY A 61 -10.09 -5.79 10.75
C GLY A 61 -10.66 -5.51 9.37
N TYR A 62 -9.89 -5.74 8.31
CA TYR A 62 -10.37 -5.64 6.93
C TYR A 62 -11.48 -6.65 6.60
N VAL A 63 -11.38 -7.89 7.07
CA VAL A 63 -12.43 -8.90 6.84
C VAL A 63 -13.72 -8.57 7.59
N GLU A 64 -13.61 -8.03 8.80
CA GLU A 64 -14.74 -7.70 9.66
C GLU A 64 -15.44 -6.40 9.26
N GLY A 65 -14.66 -5.34 9.00
CA GLY A 65 -15.15 -3.98 8.75
C GLY A 65 -15.01 -3.48 7.32
N GLY A 66 -14.26 -4.19 6.46
CA GLY A 66 -13.98 -3.77 5.08
C GLY A 66 -12.90 -2.70 4.94
N GLU A 67 -12.39 -2.17 6.05
CA GLU A 67 -11.35 -1.15 6.10
C GLU A 67 -10.02 -1.78 6.54
N LEU A 68 -8.98 -1.53 5.76
CA LEU A 68 -7.62 -1.93 6.11
C LEU A 68 -6.87 -0.69 6.56
N ASP A 69 -6.26 -0.74 7.73
CA ASP A 69 -5.38 0.31 8.22
C ASP A 69 -4.04 -0.32 8.60
N TYR A 70 -3.13 -0.38 7.63
CA TYR A 70 -1.77 -0.85 7.86
C TYR A 70 -0.78 -0.10 7.00
N MET A 71 -0.15 0.91 7.60
CA MET A 71 0.90 1.68 6.96
C MET A 71 2.27 1.07 7.19
N ILE A 72 3.10 1.22 6.19
CA ILE A 72 4.50 0.84 6.23
C ILE A 72 5.36 2.01 5.81
N GLU A 73 6.57 2.04 6.37
CA GLU A 73 7.68 2.79 5.79
C GLU A 73 8.59 1.81 5.04
N GLU A 74 8.94 2.14 3.80
CA GLU A 74 9.88 1.36 3.02
C GLU A 74 10.89 2.23 2.29
N LEU A 75 12.12 1.72 2.22
CA LEU A 75 13.21 2.29 1.46
C LEU A 75 13.30 1.57 0.11
N ARG A 76 13.11 2.30 -0.98
CA ARG A 76 13.22 1.74 -2.34
C ARG A 76 14.33 2.42 -3.11
N GLU A 77 15.14 1.62 -3.79
CA GLU A 77 16.08 2.13 -4.78
C GLU A 77 15.38 2.28 -6.14
N PHE A 78 15.24 3.52 -6.59
CA PHE A 78 14.65 3.83 -7.89
C PHE A 78 15.74 3.96 -8.94
N SER A 79 15.58 3.19 -10.03
CA SER A 79 16.34 3.38 -11.27
C SER A 79 16.01 4.73 -11.92
N PRO A 80 16.86 5.26 -12.81
CA PRO A 80 16.56 6.46 -13.58
C PRO A 80 15.24 6.37 -14.36
N GLN A 81 14.88 5.18 -14.86
CA GLN A 81 13.64 4.90 -15.56
C GLN A 81 12.43 5.07 -14.63
N GLN A 82 12.49 4.53 -13.42
CA GLN A 82 11.43 4.68 -12.41
C GLN A 82 11.31 6.13 -11.93
N MET A 83 12.44 6.84 -11.79
CA MET A 83 12.41 8.25 -11.45
C MET A 83 11.69 9.10 -12.48
N ARG A 84 11.88 8.83 -13.77
CA ARG A 84 11.13 9.48 -14.85
C ARG A 84 9.64 9.20 -14.82
N LEU A 85 9.19 8.16 -14.10
CA LEU A 85 7.76 7.90 -13.92
C LEU A 85 7.10 8.86 -12.92
N LEU A 86 7.87 9.52 -12.04
CA LEU A 86 7.37 10.47 -11.04
C LEU A 86 7.36 11.90 -11.57
N THR A 87 6.63 12.12 -12.66
CA THR A 87 6.50 13.46 -13.26
C THR A 87 5.69 14.40 -12.35
N PRO A 88 5.86 15.72 -12.45
CA PRO A 88 5.08 16.68 -11.66
C PRO A 88 3.56 16.45 -11.78
N LYS A 89 3.06 16.12 -12.98
CA LYS A 89 1.63 15.83 -13.22
C LYS A 89 1.12 14.54 -12.55
N ARG A 90 2.00 13.59 -12.23
CA ARG A 90 1.64 12.38 -11.49
C ARG A 90 1.72 12.59 -9.98
N ILE A 91 2.68 13.39 -9.52
CA ILE A 91 2.72 13.81 -8.11
C ILE A 91 1.49 14.67 -7.77
N GLU A 92 1.13 15.61 -8.66
CA GLU A 92 -0.11 16.41 -8.56
C GLU A 92 -1.36 15.50 -8.50
N LEU A 93 -1.37 14.39 -9.25
CA LEU A 93 -2.48 13.42 -9.18
C LEU A 93 -2.57 12.77 -7.80
N LEU A 94 -1.46 12.36 -7.18
CA LEU A 94 -1.48 11.79 -5.83
C LEU A 94 -2.08 12.77 -4.82
N TYR A 95 -1.62 14.02 -4.83
CA TYR A 95 -2.15 15.07 -3.95
C TYR A 95 -3.64 15.35 -4.21
N SER A 96 -4.05 15.34 -5.48
CA SER A 96 -5.45 15.58 -5.87
C SER A 96 -6.39 14.46 -5.41
N LEU A 97 -5.92 13.22 -5.35
CA LEU A 97 -6.71 12.08 -4.86
C LEU A 97 -7.05 12.22 -3.37
N VAL A 98 -6.18 12.84 -2.58
CA VAL A 98 -6.43 13.14 -1.16
C VAL A 98 -7.32 14.38 -1.01
N SER A 99 -7.05 15.41 -1.80
CA SER A 99 -7.65 16.74 -1.62
C SER A 99 -9.05 16.86 -2.21
N LEU A 100 -9.39 16.02 -3.18
CA LEU A 100 -10.67 16.06 -3.89
C LEU A 100 -11.49 14.83 -3.50
N ARG A 101 -12.79 15.04 -3.26
CA ARG A 101 -13.73 13.92 -3.19
C ARG A 101 -13.89 13.32 -4.59
N VAL A 102 -13.14 12.26 -4.92
CA VAL A 102 -13.17 11.63 -6.25
C VAL A 102 -14.20 10.51 -6.29
N GLU A 103 -15.11 10.55 -7.27
CA GLU A 103 -16.15 9.52 -7.42
C GLU A 103 -15.86 8.53 -8.58
N SER A 104 -14.97 8.91 -9.49
CA SER A 104 -14.50 8.05 -10.59
C SER A 104 -13.29 8.69 -11.26
N ILE A 105 -12.64 7.94 -12.16
CA ILE A 105 -11.53 8.44 -12.99
C ILE A 105 -11.98 9.59 -13.90
N SER A 106 -13.19 9.51 -14.46
CA SER A 106 -13.76 10.57 -15.31
C SER A 106 -14.06 11.84 -14.51
N ASP A 107 -14.56 11.69 -13.28
CA ASP A 107 -14.80 12.80 -12.37
C ASP A 107 -13.50 13.51 -11.98
N LEU A 108 -12.46 12.76 -11.62
CA LEU A 108 -11.13 13.30 -11.35
C LEU A 108 -10.58 14.08 -12.56
N ALA A 109 -10.69 13.49 -13.76
CA ALA A 109 -10.22 14.14 -14.98
C ALA A 109 -10.94 15.45 -15.26
N ARG A 110 -12.27 15.50 -15.07
CA ARG A 110 -13.07 16.72 -15.18
C ARG A 110 -12.64 17.79 -14.18
N LYS A 111 -12.46 17.42 -12.91
CA LYS A 111 -12.00 18.34 -11.84
C LYS A 111 -10.62 18.94 -12.14
N LEU A 112 -9.72 18.13 -12.70
CA LEU A 112 -8.39 18.57 -13.10
C LEU A 112 -8.34 19.25 -14.48
N LYS A 113 -9.48 19.33 -15.20
CA LYS A 113 -9.54 19.81 -16.59
C LYS A 113 -8.55 19.08 -17.52
N ARG A 114 -8.41 17.76 -17.34
CA ARG A 114 -7.51 16.89 -18.09
C ARG A 114 -8.30 15.86 -18.91
N ASN A 115 -7.70 15.36 -19.98
CA ASN A 115 -8.27 14.26 -20.75
C ASN A 115 -8.34 12.96 -19.92
N VAL A 116 -9.49 12.29 -19.93
CA VAL A 116 -9.76 11.07 -19.15
C VAL A 116 -8.76 9.94 -19.45
N LYS A 117 -8.41 9.73 -20.74
CA LYS A 117 -7.46 8.69 -21.16
C LYS A 117 -6.08 8.93 -20.56
N ASN A 118 -5.62 10.19 -20.54
CA ASN A 118 -4.31 10.55 -20.01
C ASN A 118 -4.27 10.37 -18.49
N VAL A 119 -5.33 10.78 -17.78
CA VAL A 119 -5.46 10.56 -16.32
C VAL A 119 -5.46 9.07 -15.99
N TYR A 120 -6.22 8.26 -16.74
CA TYR A 120 -6.23 6.82 -16.56
C TYR A 120 -4.85 6.17 -16.77
N GLN A 121 -4.11 6.59 -17.80
CA GLN A 121 -2.77 6.10 -18.07
C GLN A 121 -1.79 6.46 -16.94
N ASP A 122 -1.85 7.70 -16.43
CA ASP A 122 -1.02 8.13 -15.32
C ASP A 122 -1.34 7.35 -14.03
N LEU A 123 -2.62 7.17 -13.72
CA LEU A 123 -3.06 6.36 -12.57
C LEU A 123 -2.61 4.90 -12.70
N LYS A 124 -2.63 4.32 -13.91
CA LYS A 124 -2.08 2.97 -14.16
C LYS A 124 -0.58 2.88 -13.86
N ILE A 125 0.19 3.92 -14.20
CA ILE A 125 1.62 3.97 -13.91
C ILE A 125 1.84 4.07 -12.40
N LEU A 126 1.10 4.95 -11.72
CA LEU A 126 1.16 5.09 -10.26
C LEU A 126 0.75 3.79 -9.55
N LYS A 127 -0.28 3.10 -10.04
CA LYS A 127 -0.68 1.78 -9.53
C LYS A 127 0.43 0.74 -9.67
N LYS A 128 1.15 0.71 -10.80
CA LYS A 128 2.31 -0.18 -10.99
C LYS A 128 3.46 0.12 -10.01
N LEU A 129 3.59 1.37 -9.57
CA LEU A 129 4.54 1.76 -8.53
C LEU A 129 4.05 1.40 -7.12
N GLY A 130 2.79 1.01 -6.96
CA GLY A 130 2.14 0.74 -5.68
C GLY A 130 1.66 2.00 -4.97
N PHE A 131 1.45 3.10 -5.70
CA PHE A 131 1.08 4.39 -5.11
C PHE A 131 -0.42 4.71 -5.17
N VAL A 132 -1.16 3.94 -5.98
CA VAL A 132 -2.59 4.09 -6.21
C VAL A 132 -3.23 2.71 -6.30
N GLU A 133 -4.43 2.58 -5.76
CA GLU A 133 -5.29 1.42 -5.95
C GLU A 133 -6.60 1.82 -6.64
N PHE A 134 -7.23 0.87 -7.33
CA PHE A 134 -8.52 1.02 -7.99
C PHE A 134 -9.56 0.23 -7.20
N ARG A 135 -10.31 0.92 -6.33
CA ARG A 135 -11.40 0.30 -5.59
C ARG A 135 -12.67 0.27 -6.44
N LYS A 136 -13.42 -0.82 -6.36
CA LYS A 136 -14.76 -0.90 -6.94
C LYS A 136 -15.75 -0.33 -5.95
N ARG A 137 -16.55 0.66 -6.36
CA ARG A 137 -17.73 1.12 -5.62
C ARG A 137 -18.98 0.74 -6.40
N GLY A 138 -19.77 -0.20 -5.88
CA GLY A 138 -20.91 -0.78 -6.58
C GLY A 138 -20.51 -1.60 -7.83
N LYS A 139 -21.46 -1.82 -8.76
CA LYS A 139 -21.28 -2.75 -9.88
C LYS A 139 -20.36 -2.26 -11.00
N ARG A 140 -20.23 -0.94 -11.20
CA ARG A 140 -19.56 -0.37 -12.39
C ARG A 140 -18.57 0.77 -12.12
N ASN A 141 -18.54 1.35 -10.92
CA ASN A 141 -17.64 2.47 -10.66
C ASN A 141 -16.29 1.98 -10.13
N ILE A 142 -15.23 2.46 -10.77
CA ILE A 142 -13.86 2.33 -10.31
C ILE A 142 -13.43 3.70 -9.79
N VAL A 143 -13.07 3.73 -8.51
CA VAL A 143 -12.57 4.92 -7.83
C VAL A 143 -11.07 4.73 -7.61
N PRO A 144 -10.23 5.65 -8.12
CA PRO A 144 -8.83 5.66 -7.76
C PRO A 144 -8.66 6.22 -6.35
N GLU A 145 -7.83 5.56 -5.55
CA GLU A 145 -7.45 5.98 -4.21
C GLU A 145 -5.92 5.97 -4.12
N THR A 146 -5.32 6.95 -3.46
CA THR A 146 -3.88 6.92 -3.22
C THR A 146 -3.57 6.05 -2.01
N LEU A 147 -2.50 5.29 -2.10
CA LEU A 147 -1.97 4.52 -0.97
C LEU A 147 -0.88 5.27 -0.23
N VAL A 148 -0.36 6.36 -0.80
CA VAL A 148 0.86 7.03 -0.33
C VAL A 148 0.51 8.18 0.58
N GLU A 149 1.14 8.19 1.74
CA GLU A 149 1.13 9.33 2.66
C GLU A 149 2.35 10.23 2.41
N GLU A 150 3.53 9.64 2.27
CA GLU A 150 4.78 10.39 2.11
C GLU A 150 5.72 9.79 1.06
N ILE A 151 6.41 10.65 0.30
CA ILE A 151 7.55 10.28 -0.56
C ILE A 151 8.71 11.24 -0.25
N THR A 152 9.80 10.71 0.30
CA THR A 152 11.04 11.45 0.53
C THR A 152 12.11 11.03 -0.47
N PHE A 153 12.70 11.98 -1.20
CA PHE A 153 13.88 11.73 -2.03
C PHE A 153 15.14 11.98 -1.22
N LEU A 154 15.99 10.96 -1.09
CA LEU A 154 17.23 11.05 -0.32
C LEU A 154 18.38 11.30 -1.29
N ILE A 155 19.02 12.46 -1.13
CA ILE A 155 20.27 12.82 -1.82
C ILE A 155 21.41 12.35 -0.92
N ARG A 156 22.31 11.54 -1.46
CA ARG A 156 23.55 11.11 -0.80
C ARG A 156 24.73 11.69 -1.55
#